data_AF-A0A9D2DUF0-F1
#
_entry.id   AF-A0A9D2DUF0-F1
#
_cell.length_a   1.000
_cell.length_b   1.000
_cell.length_c   1.000
_cell.angle_alpha   90.00
_cell.angle_beta   90.00
_cell.angle_gamma   90.00
#
_symmetry.space_group_name_H-M   'P 1'
#
loop_
_entity.id
_entity.type
_entity.pdbx_description
1 polymer ?
#
loop_
_entity_poly.entity_id
_entity_poly.type
_entity_poly.pdbx_seq_one_letter_code
_entity_poly.pdbx_strand_id
1 'polypeptide(L)'
;MTVLQAIILGIIQGITEFLPISSFGHLIIMERLMGAGRSPGVLFEVMLHMGTLAGLFLVFFKDIKQLGLEFIGITADLIGNANLYLHNKRTGDNLHYARIVHNTYRKFTVLILVSLIPTAILGYTARRLVPLGASSALMPGIGLLITGIVLLVVDFSSLKGEKTP
;
A
#
# COMPACT_ATOMS: atom_id res chain seq x y z
N MET A 1 -3.15 -27.19 -7.09
CA MET A 1 -2.30 -26.27 -7.86
C MET A 1 -1.09 -27.03 -8.37
N THR A 2 -0.86 -27.03 -9.68
CA THR A 2 0.40 -27.52 -10.28
C THR A 2 1.46 -26.42 -10.27
N VAL A 3 2.74 -26.77 -10.43
CA VAL A 3 3.83 -25.78 -10.50
C VAL A 3 3.61 -24.81 -11.69
N LEU A 4 3.15 -25.33 -12.83
CA LEU A 4 2.84 -24.50 -14.00
C LEU A 4 1.71 -23.50 -13.70
N GLN A 5 0.66 -23.91 -12.99
CA GLN A 5 -0.41 -23.00 -12.53
C GLN A 5 0.15 -21.92 -11.61
N ALA A 6 1.01 -22.28 -10.66
CA ALA A 6 1.61 -21.31 -9.74
C ALA A 6 2.51 -20.28 -10.47
N ILE A 7 3.30 -20.71 -11.46
CA ILE A 7 4.13 -19.82 -12.28
C ILE A 7 3.24 -18.85 -13.07
N ILE A 8 2.19 -19.34 -13.72
CA ILE A 8 1.28 -18.51 -14.52
C ILE A 8 0.59 -17.46 -13.63
N LEU A 9 0.05 -17.87 -12.49
CA LEU A 9 -0.57 -16.95 -11.53
C LEU A 9 0.44 -15.94 -10.96
N GLY A 10 1.69 -16.34 -10.73
CA GLY A 10 2.75 -15.43 -10.30
C GLY A 10 3.09 -14.37 -11.35
N ILE A 11 3.14 -14.74 -12.64
CA ILE A 11 3.33 -13.78 -13.74
C ILE A 11 2.15 -12.81 -13.80
N ILE A 12 0.92 -13.31 -13.72
CA ILE A 12 -0.29 -12.48 -13.73
C ILE A 12 -0.27 -11.52 -12.55
N GLN A 13 0.03 -11.97 -11.33
CA GLN A 13 0.17 -11.09 -10.17
C GLN A 13 1.24 -10.03 -10.43
N GLY A 14 2.43 -10.43 -10.88
CA GLY A 14 3.54 -9.51 -11.13
C GLY A 14 3.20 -8.39 -12.13
N ILE A 15 2.39 -8.70 -13.16
CA ILE A 15 1.93 -7.69 -14.12
C ILE A 15 0.79 -6.86 -13.52
N THR A 16 -0.22 -7.50 -12.96
CA THR A 16 -1.48 -6.85 -12.57
C THR A 16 -1.38 -6.05 -11.27
N GLU A 17 -0.42 -6.34 -10.39
CA GLU A 17 -0.26 -5.65 -9.10
C GLU A 17 0.10 -4.17 -9.25
N PHE A 18 0.88 -3.82 -10.28
CA PHE A 18 1.33 -2.45 -10.51
C PHE A 18 0.38 -1.66 -11.42
N LEU A 19 -0.62 -2.32 -12.01
CA LEU A 19 -1.65 -1.68 -12.82
C LEU A 19 -2.94 -1.51 -11.99
N PRO A 20 -3.68 -0.41 -12.16
CA PRO A 20 -4.92 -0.16 -11.40
C PRO A 20 -6.10 -1.00 -11.94
N ILE A 21 -5.92 -2.31 -12.11
CA ILE A 21 -6.87 -3.22 -12.75
C ILE A 21 -7.36 -4.36 -11.85
N SER A 22 -7.06 -4.31 -10.54
CA SER A 22 -7.41 -5.32 -9.53
C SER A 22 -6.77 -6.70 -9.80
N SER A 23 -5.59 -6.92 -9.22
CA SER A 23 -4.84 -8.18 -9.30
C SER A 23 -5.62 -9.37 -8.73
N PHE A 24 -6.30 -9.19 -7.60
CA PHE A 24 -7.17 -10.20 -6.97
C PHE A 24 -8.27 -10.72 -7.91
N GLY A 25 -8.91 -9.84 -8.69
CA GLY A 25 -9.93 -10.24 -9.66
C GLY A 25 -9.37 -11.13 -10.76
N HIS A 26 -8.21 -10.77 -11.30
CA HIS A 26 -7.54 -11.51 -12.37
C HIS A 26 -7.07 -12.89 -11.91
N LEU A 27 -6.53 -13.01 -10.70
CA LEU A 27 -6.12 -14.29 -10.12
C LEU A 27 -7.31 -15.26 -10.00
N ILE A 28 -8.44 -14.81 -9.43
CA ILE A 28 -9.62 -15.67 -9.26
C ILE A 28 -10.21 -16.13 -10.60
N ILE A 29 -10.22 -15.26 -11.61
CA ILE A 29 -10.68 -15.60 -12.96
C ILE A 29 -9.77 -16.68 -13.56
N MET A 30 -8.45 -16.50 -13.47
CA MET A 30 -7.49 -17.41 -14.07
C MET A 30 -7.46 -18.77 -13.36
N GLU A 31 -7.56 -18.80 -12.03
CA GLU A 31 -7.70 -20.06 -11.27
C GLU A 31 -8.91 -20.89 -11.74
N ARG A 32 -10.05 -20.22 -11.97
CA ARG A 32 -11.27 -20.87 -12.47
C ARG A 32 -11.10 -21.39 -13.89
N LEU A 33 -10.51 -20.59 -14.79
CA LEU A 33 -10.28 -20.99 -16.17
C LEU A 33 -9.34 -22.20 -16.28
N MET A 34 -8.36 -22.29 -15.39
CA MET A 34 -7.40 -23.40 -15.35
C MET A 34 -7.94 -24.66 -14.66
N GLY A 35 -9.21 -24.67 -14.22
CA GLY A 35 -9.82 -25.78 -13.49
C GLY A 35 -9.10 -26.08 -12.16
N ALA A 36 -8.30 -25.14 -11.67
CA ALA A 36 -7.54 -25.31 -10.46
C ALA A 36 -8.49 -25.07 -9.28
N GLY A 37 -9.05 -26.15 -8.73
CA GLY A 37 -10.04 -26.06 -7.65
C GLY A 37 -9.60 -25.10 -6.55
N ARG A 38 -10.52 -24.27 -6.06
CA ARG A 38 -10.27 -23.30 -4.98
C ARG A 38 -9.71 -24.02 -3.75
N SER A 39 -8.41 -23.89 -3.51
CA SER A 39 -7.73 -24.43 -2.33
C SER A 39 -6.77 -23.35 -1.81
N PRO A 40 -6.49 -23.36 -0.51
CA PRO A 40 -6.74 -22.22 0.40
C PRO A 40 -6.20 -20.88 -0.17
N GLY A 41 -7.02 -20.22 -1.00
CA GLY A 41 -6.57 -19.19 -1.96
C GLY A 41 -5.92 -17.96 -1.33
N VAL A 42 -6.34 -17.57 -0.13
CA VAL A 42 -5.81 -16.37 0.53
C VAL A 42 -4.33 -16.51 0.87
N LEU A 43 -3.85 -17.70 1.28
CA LEU A 43 -2.43 -17.87 1.63
C LEU A 43 -1.53 -17.81 0.39
N PHE A 44 -1.94 -18.44 -0.71
CA PHE A 44 -1.19 -18.40 -1.95
C PHE A 44 -1.14 -16.98 -2.53
N GLU A 45 -2.28 -16.29 -2.57
CA GLU A 45 -2.35 -14.89 -2.96
C GLU A 45 -1.43 -14.00 -2.11
N VAL A 46 -1.42 -14.19 -0.78
CA VAL A 46 -0.52 -13.46 0.12
C VAL A 46 0.95 -13.73 -0.25
N MET A 47 1.32 -14.98 -0.55
CA MET A 47 2.69 -15.29 -0.97
C MET A 47 3.06 -14.63 -2.31
N LEU A 48 2.12 -14.54 -3.25
CA LEU A 48 2.34 -13.82 -4.49
C LEU A 48 2.53 -12.31 -4.25
N HIS A 49 1.74 -11.70 -3.36
CA HIS A 49 1.93 -10.30 -2.93
C HIS A 49 3.27 -10.09 -2.22
N MET A 50 3.75 -11.06 -1.44
CA MET A 50 5.10 -10.99 -0.86
C MET A 50 6.18 -11.00 -1.95
N GLY A 51 5.96 -11.72 -3.06
CA GLY A 51 6.84 -11.72 -4.22
C GLY A 51 6.90 -10.36 -4.92
N THR A 52 5.74 -9.74 -5.18
CA THR A 52 5.69 -8.38 -5.79
C THR A 52 6.25 -7.31 -4.86
N LEU A 53 5.99 -7.43 -3.55
CA LEU A 53 6.57 -6.57 -2.53
C LEU A 53 8.10 -6.67 -2.51
N ALA A 54 8.66 -7.89 -2.59
CA ALA A 54 10.10 -8.07 -2.69
C ALA A 54 10.67 -7.41 -3.95
N GLY A 55 9.97 -7.53 -5.09
CA GLY A 55 10.31 -6.80 -6.32
C GLY A 55 10.36 -5.28 -6.11
N LEU A 56 9.37 -4.71 -5.41
CA LEU A 56 9.34 -3.29 -5.07
C LEU A 56 10.54 -2.89 -4.19
N PHE A 57 10.87 -3.70 -3.17
CA PHE A 57 12.04 -3.46 -2.32
C PHE A 57 13.36 -3.47 -3.09
N LEU A 58 13.52 -4.37 -4.06
CA LEU A 58 14.73 -4.45 -4.88
C LEU A 58 14.88 -3.25 -5.82
N VAL A 59 13.80 -2.84 -6.49
CA VAL A 59 13.84 -1.73 -7.44
C VAL A 59 14.00 -0.39 -6.73
N PHE A 60 13.26 -0.15 -5.65
CA PHE A 60 13.25 1.12 -4.91
C PHE A 60 14.11 1.10 -3.65
N PHE A 61 15.10 0.21 -3.56
CA PHE A 61 15.90 -0.01 -2.35
C PHE A 61 16.51 1.29 -1.80
N LYS A 62 17.04 2.16 -2.68
CA LYS A 62 17.65 3.43 -2.28
C LYS A 62 16.64 4.39 -1.67
N ASP A 63 15.49 4.56 -2.32
CA ASP A 63 14.42 5.43 -1.83
C ASP A 63 13.86 4.90 -0.51
N ILE A 64 13.61 3.59 -0.41
CA ILE A 64 13.11 2.94 0.81
C ILE A 64 14.11 3.12 1.97
N LYS A 65 15.41 2.94 1.71
CA LYS A 65 16.45 3.20 2.72
C LYS A 65 16.40 4.65 3.18
N GLN A 66 16.27 5.60 2.26
CA GLN A 66 16.18 7.02 2.60
C GLN A 66 14.92 7.33 3.42
N LEU A 67 13.77 6.76 3.06
CA LEU A 67 12.53 6.90 3.82
C LEU A 67 12.66 6.33 5.24
N GLY A 68 13.36 5.20 5.40
CA GLY A 68 13.64 4.62 6.71
C GLY A 68 14.55 5.50 7.59
N LEU A 69 15.59 6.10 7.01
CA LEU A 69 16.45 7.04 7.72
C LEU A 69 15.69 8.30 8.14
N GLU A 70 14.86 8.85 7.25
CA GLU A 70 14.04 10.03 7.54
C GLU A 70 12.96 9.73 8.57
N PHE A 71 12.40 8.51 8.58
CA PHE A 71 11.50 8.05 9.64
C PHE A 71 12.18 8.10 11.01
N ILE A 72 13.40 7.56 11.13
CA ILE A 72 14.18 7.61 12.38
C ILE A 72 14.46 9.07 12.75
N GLY A 73 14.88 9.91 11.79
CA GLY A 73 15.11 11.34 12.01
C GLY A 73 13.87 12.08 12.53
N ILE A 74 12.70 11.81 11.96
CA ILE A 74 11.42 12.38 12.43
C ILE A 74 11.13 11.94 13.87
N THR A 75 11.35 10.66 14.21
CA THR A 75 11.12 10.20 15.59
C THR A 75 12.10 10.83 16.58
N ALA A 76 13.37 10.99 16.20
CA ALA A 76 14.37 11.66 17.03
C ALA A 76 14.02 13.14 17.25
N ASP A 77 13.59 13.85 16.20
CA ASP A 77 13.18 15.25 16.30
C ASP A 77 11.91 15.42 17.15
N LEU A 78 10.98 14.47 17.09
CA LEU A 78 9.78 14.46 17.92
C LEU A 78 10.15 14.29 19.41
N ILE A 79 11.06 13.37 19.73
CA ILE A 79 11.56 13.15 21.09
C ILE A 79 12.35 14.37 21.58
N GLY A 80 13.22 14.94 20.74
CA GLY A 80 13.98 16.14 21.04
C GLY A 80 13.07 17.34 21.33
N ASN A 81 12.05 17.56 20.50
CA ASN A 81 11.05 18.61 20.71
C ASN A 81 10.21 18.38 21.96
N ALA A 82 9.85 17.14 22.28
CA ALA A 82 9.15 16.81 23.52
C ALA A 82 10.00 17.11 24.76
N ASN A 83 11.30 16.81 24.72
CA ASN A 83 12.23 17.14 25.79
C ASN A 83 12.43 18.66 25.93
N LEU A 84 12.60 19.38 24.82
CA LEU A 84 12.66 20.85 24.81
C LEU A 84 11.37 21.48 25.36
N TYR A 85 10.20 20.91 25.06
CA TYR A 85 8.94 21.36 25.62
C TYR A 85 8.90 21.21 27.15
N LEU A 86 9.35 20.07 27.67
CA LEU A 86 9.43 19.85 29.11
C LEU A 86 10.46 20.76 29.78
N HIS A 87 11.58 21.03 29.10
CA HIS A 87 12.62 21.94 29.59
C HIS A 87 12.11 23.38 29.64
N ASN A 88 11.64 23.95 28.53
CA ASN A 88 11.08 25.30 28.46
C ASN A 88 9.98 25.53 29.50
N LYS A 89 9.13 24.52 29.75
CA LYS A 89 8.09 24.59 30.78
C LYS A 89 8.61 24.58 32.22
N ARG A 90 9.79 24.00 32.48
CA ARG A 90 10.41 23.95 33.81
C ARG A 90 11.34 25.13 34.10
N THR A 91 12.14 25.57 33.14
CA THR A 91 13.10 26.68 33.31
C THR A 91 12.54 28.04 32.93
N GLY A 92 11.43 28.10 32.17
CA GLY A 92 10.91 29.36 31.63
C GLY A 92 11.68 29.89 30.42
N ASP A 93 12.60 29.09 29.88
CA ASP A 93 13.37 29.42 28.68
C ASP A 93 12.52 29.28 27.40
N ASN A 94 12.89 30.04 26.36
CA ASN A 94 12.24 30.01 25.05
C ASN A 94 13.16 29.37 23.98
N LEU A 95 13.58 28.12 24.19
CA LEU A 95 14.35 27.39 23.17
C LEU A 95 13.46 27.07 21.95
N HIS A 96 13.99 27.26 20.75
CA HIS A 96 13.28 27.01 19.50
C HIS A 96 13.14 25.51 19.19
N TYR A 97 11.93 25.08 18.82
CA TYR A 97 11.64 23.72 18.39
C TYR A 97 12.20 23.42 16.99
N ALA A 98 12.67 22.19 16.77
CA ALA A 98 13.11 21.71 15.47
C ALA A 98 11.91 21.50 14.53
N ARG A 99 12.04 21.92 13.27
CA ARG A 99 11.00 21.71 12.25
C ARG A 99 11.04 20.27 11.73
N ILE A 100 10.01 19.50 12.06
CA ILE A 100 9.92 18.05 11.78
C ILE A 100 9.86 17.76 10.27
N VAL A 101 9.13 18.55 9.48
CA VAL A 101 9.01 18.37 8.02
C VAL A 101 9.72 19.51 7.30
N HIS A 102 10.88 19.22 6.73
CA HIS A 102 11.69 20.20 6.01
C HIS A 102 12.13 19.73 4.61
N ASN A 103 12.23 18.42 4.38
CA ASN A 103 12.65 17.83 3.10
C ASN A 103 11.48 17.11 2.40
N THR A 104 11.58 16.95 1.08
CA THR A 104 10.62 16.18 0.26
C THR A 104 10.47 14.75 0.75
N TYR A 105 11.59 14.06 1.06
CA TYR A 105 11.54 12.70 1.61
C TYR A 105 10.81 12.63 2.95
N ARG A 106 11.02 13.61 3.85
CA ARG A 106 10.28 13.68 5.11
C ARG A 106 8.78 13.92 4.91
N LYS A 107 8.42 14.79 3.97
CA LYS A 107 7.02 15.03 3.61
C LYS A 107 6.38 13.74 3.09
N PHE A 108 7.08 13.01 2.23
CA PHE A 108 6.62 11.72 1.71
C PHE A 108 6.49 10.66 2.82
N THR A 109 7.48 10.54 3.71
CA THR A 109 7.40 9.65 4.88
C THR A 109 6.18 9.96 5.74
N VAL A 110 5.92 11.23 6.05
CA VAL A 110 4.73 11.62 6.83
C VAL A 110 3.44 11.28 6.07
N LEU A 111 3.37 11.53 4.77
CA LEU A 111 2.19 11.18 3.96
C LEU A 111 1.92 9.67 3.98
N ILE A 112 2.96 8.84 3.84
CA ILE A 112 2.84 7.38 3.96
C ILE A 112 2.29 7.01 5.34
N LEU A 113 2.88 7.51 6.43
CA LEU A 113 2.45 7.20 7.79
C LEU A 113 0.99 7.61 8.05
N VAL A 114 0.61 8.81 7.61
CA VAL A 114 -0.76 9.31 7.76
C VAL A 114 -1.73 8.47 6.93
N SER A 115 -1.36 8.06 5.71
CA SER A 115 -2.20 7.20 4.87
C SER A 115 -2.34 5.78 5.40
N LEU A 116 -1.35 5.30 6.16
CA LEU A 116 -1.36 3.95 6.73
C LEU A 116 -2.44 3.80 7.82
N ILE A 117 -2.77 4.86 8.54
CA ILE A 117 -3.78 4.84 9.62
C ILE A 117 -5.17 4.44 9.10
N PRO A 118 -5.80 5.16 8.14
CA PRO A 118 -7.10 4.76 7.61
C PRO A 118 -7.05 3.40 6.90
N THR A 119 -5.97 3.10 6.18
CA THR A 119 -5.81 1.80 5.52
C THR A 119 -5.74 0.65 6.52
N ALA A 120 -5.03 0.80 7.64
CA ALA A 120 -4.94 -0.22 8.69
C ALA A 120 -6.28 -0.40 9.41
N ILE A 121 -7.00 0.70 9.70
CA ILE A 121 -8.33 0.64 10.30
C ILE A 121 -9.30 -0.12 9.39
N LEU A 122 -9.32 0.21 8.10
CA LEU A 122 -10.13 -0.48 7.09
C LEU A 122 -9.75 -1.96 6.98
N GLY A 123 -8.45 -2.28 6.91
CA GLY A 123 -7.99 -3.67 6.87
C GLY A 123 -8.40 -4.48 8.10
N TYR A 124 -8.26 -3.90 9.31
CA TYR A 124 -8.62 -4.58 10.56
C TYR A 124 -10.13 -4.82 10.69
N THR A 125 -10.94 -3.84 10.29
CA THR A 125 -12.41 -3.92 10.33
C THR A 125 -12.97 -4.84 9.24
N ALA A 126 -12.43 -4.76 8.02
CA ALA A 126 -12.84 -5.56 6.87
C ALA A 126 -12.22 -6.96 6.82
N ARG A 127 -11.39 -7.36 7.78
CA ARG A 127 -10.68 -8.66 7.77
C ARG A 127 -11.59 -9.88 7.55
N ARG A 128 -12.85 -9.81 8.01
CA ARG A 128 -13.83 -10.89 7.84
C ARG A 128 -14.43 -10.93 6.43
N LEU A 129 -14.41 -9.81 5.70
CA LEU A 129 -14.94 -9.71 4.34
C LEU A 129 -13.99 -10.33 3.31
N VAL A 130 -12.68 -10.33 3.57
CA VAL A 130 -11.66 -10.90 2.67
C VAL A 130 -11.92 -12.38 2.34
N PRO A 131 -12.04 -13.31 3.33
CA PRO A 131 -12.29 -14.71 3.03
C PRO A 131 -13.69 -14.96 2.44
N LEU A 132 -14.69 -14.16 2.83
CA LEU A 132 -16.05 -14.23 2.27
C LEU A 132 -16.08 -13.77 0.80
N GLY A 133 -15.23 -12.81 0.46
CA GLY A 133 -15.05 -12.35 -0.91
C GLY A 133 -14.33 -13.35 -1.79
N ALA A 134 -13.28 -13.95 -1.25
CA ALA A 134 -12.52 -15.00 -1.94
C ALA A 134 -13.38 -16.23 -2.24
N SER A 135 -14.40 -16.52 -1.42
CA SER A 135 -15.34 -17.63 -1.68
C SER A 135 -16.46 -17.28 -2.66
N SER A 136 -16.77 -16.00 -2.87
CA SER A 136 -17.76 -15.54 -3.84
C SER A 136 -17.18 -15.41 -5.26
N ALA A 137 -17.93 -15.78 -6.29
CA ALA A 137 -17.58 -15.49 -7.69
C ALA A 137 -17.91 -14.03 -8.07
N LEU A 138 -18.91 -13.48 -7.40
CA LEU A 138 -19.56 -12.22 -7.75
C LEU A 138 -18.78 -11.03 -7.18
N MET A 139 -18.19 -11.18 -6.00
CA MET A 139 -17.48 -10.10 -5.32
C MET A 139 -16.24 -9.59 -6.10
N PRO A 140 -15.37 -10.45 -6.66
CA PRO A 140 -14.27 -9.98 -7.51
C PRO A 140 -14.77 -9.28 -8.79
N GLY A 141 -15.88 -9.75 -9.37
CA GLY A 141 -16.50 -9.14 -10.55
C GLY A 141 -17.05 -7.73 -10.26
N ILE A 142 -17.73 -7.55 -9.13
CA ILE A 142 -18.17 -6.22 -8.67
C ILE A 142 -16.96 -5.31 -8.44
N GLY A 143 -15.90 -5.82 -7.81
CA GLY A 143 -14.66 -5.06 -7.60
C GLY A 143 -14.05 -4.56 -8.91
N LEU A 144 -13.94 -5.43 -9.92
CA LEU A 144 -13.44 -5.05 -11.25
C LEU A 144 -14.30 -3.96 -11.92
N LEU A 145 -15.63 -4.07 -11.83
CA LEU A 145 -16.53 -3.04 -12.36
C LEU A 145 -16.38 -1.71 -11.63
N ILE A 146 -16.28 -1.73 -10.30
CA ILE A 146 -16.05 -0.52 -9.49
C ILE A 146 -14.72 0.13 -9.89
N THR A 147 -13.62 -0.63 -9.97
CA THR A 147 -12.33 -0.12 -10.42
C THR A 147 -12.41 0.49 -11.82
N GLY A 148 -13.08 -0.20 -12.75
CA GLY A 148 -13.29 0.30 -14.11
C GLY A 148 -14.10 1.61 -14.16
N ILE A 149 -15.18 1.71 -13.40
CA ILE A 149 -15.99 2.94 -13.30
C ILE A 149 -15.16 4.07 -12.71
N VAL A 150 -14.40 3.82 -11.64
CA VAL A 150 -13.54 4.84 -11.02
C VAL A 150 -12.50 5.35 -12.01
N LEU A 151 -11.82 4.46 -12.74
CA LEU A 151 -10.86 4.85 -13.77
C LEU A 151 -11.51 5.66 -14.89
N LEU A 152 -12.68 5.22 -15.35
CA LEU A 152 -13.45 5.91 -16.38
C LEU A 152 -13.86 7.32 -15.92
N VAL A 153 -14.34 7.45 -14.67
CA VAL A 153 -14.69 8.75 -14.09
C VAL A 153 -13.46 9.63 -13.97
N VAL A 154 -12.32 9.11 -13.53
CA VAL A 154 -11.06 9.88 -13.44
C VAL A 154 -10.62 10.39 -14.81
N ASP A 155 -10.72 9.56 -15.86
CA ASP A 155 -10.38 9.94 -17.24
C ASP A 155 -11.31 11.03 -17.78
N PHE A 156 -12.63 10.86 -17.64
CA PHE A 156 -13.60 11.86 -18.07
C PHE A 156 -13.57 13.15 -17.24
N SER A 157 -13.23 13.05 -15.96
CA SER A 157 -13.25 14.20 -15.06
C SER A 157 -12.17 15.23 -15.36
N SER A 158 -11.21 14.92 -16.25
CA SER A 158 -10.25 15.89 -16.82
C SER A 158 -9.86 16.99 -15.83
N LEU A 159 -9.47 16.62 -14.61
CA LEU A 159 -8.78 17.55 -13.75
C LEU A 159 -7.47 17.81 -14.48
N LYS A 160 -7.43 18.93 -15.23
CA LYS A 160 -6.21 19.58 -15.71
C LYS A 160 -5.40 19.99 -14.47
N GLY A 161 -4.89 19.02 -13.74
CA GLY A 161 -3.73 19.22 -12.91
C GLY A 161 -2.56 19.38 -13.87
N GLU A 162 -1.91 20.53 -13.86
CA GLU A 162 -0.56 20.62 -14.40
C GLU A 162 0.24 19.47 -13.78
N LYS A 163 0.79 18.59 -14.62
CA LYS A 163 1.79 17.63 -14.17
C LYS A 163 2.97 18.49 -13.72
N THR A 164 3.04 18.80 -12.44
CA THR A 164 4.21 19.49 -11.89
C THR A 164 5.42 18.61 -12.19
N PRO A 165 6.49 19.18 -12.76
CA PRO A 165 7.70 18.44 -13.15
C PRO A 165 8.36 17.72 -11.97
#